data_AF-A0A931UUN8-F1
#
_entry.id   AF-A0A931UUN8-F1
#
_cell.length_a   1.000
_cell.length_b   1.000
_cell.length_c   1.000
_cell.angle_alpha   90.00
_cell.angle_beta   90.00
_cell.angle_gamma   90.00
#
_symmetry.space_group_name_H-M   'P 1'
#
loop_
_entity.id
_entity.type
_entity.pdbx_description
1 polymer ?
#
loop_
_entity_poly.entity_id
_entity_poly.type
_entity_poly.pdbx_seq_one_letter_code
_entity_poly.pdbx_strand_id
1 'polypeptide(L)'
;MRRLLLALVAACCACEPFADDIEPDRVEVPVFERAVKVPADPAPRRLKVMTWNVKYGACRIDFWFDGWGDRVQMTSREVRTNLDAIERLIREVDPDVLFANEIEVDSRRSAYVDMVQDFLDRTSLNYGAYYQAWNSRYVPSEGVGRIDMGVAIFSKHPITYAQRIRQEDRGDDDPLHELFYLHTVIGRAHIRVGAREIGAFVTHVSAYDTDGTKQRQLKHLAQVLEEEPLPFVVGGDFNELPPTAVKIASFEDESPDLKGTEFEQPPYTPEAMRPFFDKYRPAITLERIGTTEESQRPFYTHSIRGPNHGGFWTRQLDHLFVNAGSWAPGSTDVLQSPGRLGITSDPNWLSDHAPVVGTWELPE
;
A
#
# COMPACT_ATOMS: atom_id res chain seq x y z
N MET A 1 34.43 -11.73 20.28
CA MET A 1 35.18 -10.46 20.38
C MET A 1 35.86 -10.05 19.06
N ARG A 2 36.75 -10.85 18.45
CA ARG A 2 37.45 -10.46 17.21
C ARG A 2 36.54 -10.22 15.99
N ARG A 3 35.45 -10.99 15.83
CA ARG A 3 34.47 -10.78 14.74
C ARG A 3 33.54 -9.58 14.97
N LEU A 4 33.21 -9.28 16.23
CA LEU A 4 32.43 -8.10 16.61
C LEU A 4 33.23 -6.80 16.40
N LEU A 5 34.55 -6.84 16.68
CA LEU A 5 35.46 -5.73 16.42
C LEU A 5 35.61 -5.44 14.92
N LEU A 6 35.59 -6.46 14.07
CA LEU A 6 35.68 -6.31 12.61
C LEU A 6 34.41 -5.70 12.00
N ALA A 7 33.23 -6.00 12.54
CA ALA A 7 31.97 -5.37 12.13
C ALA A 7 31.92 -3.88 12.51
N LEU A 8 32.38 -3.54 13.72
CA LEU A 8 32.51 -2.14 14.16
C LEU A 8 33.54 -1.35 13.34
N VAL A 9 34.65 -1.96 12.93
CA VAL A 9 35.66 -1.29 12.09
C VAL A 9 35.18 -1.12 10.65
N ALA A 10 34.39 -2.05 10.11
CA ALA A 10 33.77 -1.89 8.79
C ALA A 10 32.70 -0.77 8.78
N ALA A 11 31.95 -0.61 9.88
CA ALA A 11 31.01 0.50 10.05
C ALA A 11 31.69 1.88 10.08
N CYS A 12 32.92 1.98 10.60
CA CYS A 12 33.68 3.23 10.61
C CYS A 12 34.40 3.55 9.28
N CYS A 13 34.41 2.63 8.31
CA CYS A 13 35.06 2.82 7.00
C CYS A 13 34.06 2.87 5.83
N ALA A 14 32.77 2.66 6.07
CA ALA A 14 31.73 2.93 5.08
C ALA A 14 31.45 4.43 5.03
N CYS A 15 31.49 5.04 3.84
CA CYS A 15 31.18 6.46 3.66
C CYS A 15 29.68 6.77 3.75
N GLU A 16 28.83 5.74 3.90
CA GLU A 16 27.37 5.82 3.95
C GLU A 16 26.84 4.89 5.04
N PRO A 17 25.73 5.24 5.74
CA PRO A 17 25.14 4.40 6.76
C PRO A 17 24.52 3.11 6.17
N PHE A 18 24.36 2.07 7.00
CA PHE A 18 23.79 0.77 6.58
C PHE A 18 22.29 0.80 6.27
N ALA A 19 21.59 1.76 6.87
CA ALA A 19 20.21 2.12 6.61
C ALA A 19 20.12 3.64 6.64
N ASP A 20 19.33 4.20 5.74
CA ASP A 20 19.14 5.65 5.64
C ASP A 20 17.99 6.06 6.56
N ASP A 21 18.20 7.10 7.37
CA ASP A 21 17.09 7.78 8.04
C ASP A 21 16.28 8.56 7.00
N ILE A 22 14.96 8.64 7.21
CA ILE A 22 14.00 9.15 6.24
C ILE A 22 13.74 10.66 6.43
N GLU A 23 14.81 11.40 6.71
CA GLU A 23 14.84 12.86 6.85
C GLU A 23 15.01 13.58 5.49
N PRO A 24 14.53 14.83 5.34
CA PRO A 24 13.66 15.56 6.27
C PRO A 24 12.21 15.03 6.28
N ASP A 25 11.42 15.48 7.26
CA ASP A 25 9.98 15.16 7.41
C ASP A 25 9.16 15.37 6.14
N ARG A 26 9.51 16.36 5.30
CA ARG A 26 8.81 16.66 4.05
C ARG A 26 9.82 16.84 2.92
N VAL A 27 9.67 16.04 1.88
CA VAL A 27 10.57 16.03 0.72
C VAL A 27 9.76 16.02 -0.57
N GLU A 28 10.05 16.94 -1.49
CA GLU A 28 9.56 16.82 -2.87
C GLU A 28 10.27 15.65 -3.56
N VAL A 29 9.51 14.77 -4.21
CA VAL A 29 10.02 13.55 -4.84
C VAL A 29 9.92 13.65 -6.37
N PRO A 30 10.80 12.97 -7.12
CA PRO A 30 10.74 12.99 -8.57
C PRO A 30 9.45 12.35 -9.10
N VAL A 31 8.98 12.87 -10.24
CA VAL A 31 7.92 12.26 -11.04
C VAL A 31 8.57 11.48 -12.18
N PHE A 32 8.25 10.19 -12.24
CA PHE A 32 8.66 9.26 -13.27
C PHE A 32 7.64 9.28 -14.41
N GLU A 33 8.13 9.04 -15.61
CA GLU A 33 7.32 9.08 -16.81
C GLU A 33 7.53 7.85 -17.67
N ARG A 34 6.44 7.35 -18.24
CA ARG A 34 6.52 6.40 -19.33
C ARG A 34 7.23 7.02 -20.54
N ALA A 35 8.10 6.25 -21.18
CA ALA A 35 8.85 6.69 -22.38
C ALA A 35 7.94 7.10 -23.55
N VAL A 36 6.82 6.39 -23.77
CA VAL A 36 5.83 6.70 -24.80
C VAL A 36 4.45 6.81 -24.16
N LYS A 37 3.89 8.02 -24.13
CA LYS A 37 2.59 8.28 -23.51
C LYS A 37 1.46 7.56 -24.23
N VAL A 38 0.58 6.94 -23.45
CA VAL A 38 -0.71 6.43 -23.95
C VAL A 38 -1.73 7.56 -23.93
N PRO A 39 -2.49 7.78 -25.01
CA PRO A 39 -3.55 8.79 -25.02
C PRO A 39 -4.54 8.57 -23.88
N ALA A 40 -4.82 9.64 -23.13
CA ALA A 40 -5.87 9.72 -22.12
C ALA A 40 -6.87 10.82 -22.51
N ASP A 41 -8.08 10.77 -21.96
CA ASP A 41 -9.02 11.90 -22.08
C ASP A 41 -8.33 13.16 -21.53
N PRO A 42 -8.22 14.26 -22.30
CA PRO A 42 -7.55 15.46 -21.83
C PRO A 42 -8.31 16.17 -20.70
N ALA A 43 -9.63 15.97 -20.55
CA ALA A 43 -10.44 16.67 -19.56
C ALA A 43 -11.62 15.81 -19.06
N PRO A 44 -11.35 14.63 -18.46
CA PRO A 44 -12.40 13.75 -18.00
C PRO A 44 -13.17 14.39 -16.85
N ARG A 45 -14.48 14.14 -16.80
CA ARG A 45 -15.32 14.48 -15.63
C ARG A 45 -15.32 13.39 -14.58
N ARG A 46 -14.77 12.22 -14.89
CA ARG A 46 -14.77 11.03 -14.05
C ARG A 46 -13.41 10.37 -14.12
N LEU A 47 -12.89 9.94 -12.96
CA LEU A 47 -11.64 9.21 -12.86
C LEU A 47 -11.91 7.84 -12.25
N LYS A 48 -11.51 6.77 -12.93
CA LYS A 48 -11.44 5.46 -12.32
C LYS A 48 -10.23 5.42 -11.39
N VAL A 49 -10.48 5.11 -10.13
CA VAL A 49 -9.48 5.06 -9.06
C VAL A 49 -9.36 3.62 -8.55
N MET A 50 -8.13 3.19 -8.30
CA MET A 50 -7.80 1.91 -7.70
C MET A 50 -6.81 2.14 -6.56
N THR A 51 -7.00 1.45 -5.44
CA THR A 51 -5.94 1.27 -4.44
C THR A 51 -5.63 -0.20 -4.29
N TRP A 52 -4.35 -0.54 -4.19
CA TRP A 52 -3.91 -1.92 -4.06
C TRP A 52 -2.52 -2.05 -3.44
N ASN A 53 -2.41 -2.74 -2.31
CA ASN A 53 -1.14 -3.29 -1.86
C ASN A 53 -0.77 -4.49 -2.76
N VAL A 54 0.37 -4.39 -3.47
CA VAL A 54 0.80 -5.41 -4.45
C VAL A 54 1.77 -6.43 -3.87
N LYS A 55 1.95 -6.43 -2.54
CA LYS A 55 2.79 -7.36 -1.79
C LYS A 55 4.20 -7.48 -2.39
N TYR A 56 4.87 -6.36 -2.72
CA TYR A 56 6.20 -6.35 -3.36
C TYR A 56 6.33 -7.32 -4.55
N GLY A 57 5.25 -7.52 -5.32
CA GLY A 57 5.22 -8.43 -6.47
C GLY A 57 5.29 -9.91 -6.11
N ALA A 58 4.96 -10.30 -4.87
CA ALA A 58 5.06 -11.67 -4.38
C ALA A 58 3.86 -12.55 -4.69
N CYS A 59 2.72 -11.97 -5.09
CA CYS A 59 1.48 -12.72 -5.22
C CYS A 59 1.18 -13.51 -3.92
N ARG A 60 1.05 -14.84 -3.99
CA ARG A 60 0.78 -15.72 -2.85
C ARG A 60 1.98 -16.62 -2.51
N ILE A 61 3.21 -16.14 -2.73
CA ILE A 61 4.40 -16.79 -2.21
C ILE A 61 4.39 -16.68 -0.68
N ASP A 62 4.63 -17.80 0.00
CA ASP A 62 4.62 -17.89 1.46
C ASP A 62 5.98 -17.44 2.02
N PHE A 63 6.04 -16.23 2.58
CA PHE A 63 7.24 -15.70 3.22
C PHE A 63 7.38 -16.16 4.67
N TRP A 64 8.62 -16.16 5.18
CA TRP A 64 8.93 -16.55 6.55
C TRP A 64 8.19 -15.68 7.59
N PHE A 65 8.11 -14.37 7.35
CA PHE A 65 7.44 -13.44 8.26
C PHE A 65 5.90 -13.51 8.18
N ASP A 66 5.34 -14.21 7.18
CA ASP A 66 3.89 -14.50 7.11
C ASP A 66 3.51 -15.69 8.01
N GLY A 67 4.50 -16.48 8.47
CA GLY A 67 4.29 -17.69 9.29
C GLY A 67 3.74 -18.90 8.53
N TRP A 68 3.67 -18.84 7.19
CA TRP A 68 3.16 -19.91 6.32
C TRP A 68 4.23 -20.55 5.41
N GLY A 69 5.47 -20.04 5.44
CA GLY A 69 6.57 -20.54 4.61
C GLY A 69 7.94 -20.19 5.18
N ASP A 70 8.99 -20.41 4.40
CA ASP A 70 10.39 -20.15 4.76
C ASP A 70 11.09 -19.21 3.76
N ARG A 71 10.34 -18.67 2.78
CA ARG A 71 10.91 -17.85 1.71
C ARG A 71 11.25 -16.45 2.24
N VAL A 72 12.39 -15.94 1.79
CA VAL A 72 12.86 -14.58 2.10
C VAL A 72 13.05 -13.75 0.82
N GLN A 73 13.32 -14.42 -0.30
CA GLN A 73 13.63 -13.80 -1.59
C GLN A 73 12.93 -14.55 -2.73
N MET A 74 12.61 -13.80 -3.78
CA MET A 74 12.13 -14.32 -5.03
C MET A 74 13.26 -14.42 -6.06
N THR A 75 13.15 -15.40 -6.94
CA THR A 75 13.96 -15.46 -8.16
C THR A 75 13.42 -14.45 -9.17
N SER A 76 14.28 -13.96 -10.07
CA SER A 76 13.85 -13.03 -11.14
C SER A 76 12.71 -13.60 -12.00
N ARG A 77 12.64 -14.93 -12.17
CA ARG A 77 11.55 -15.60 -12.89
C ARG A 77 10.23 -15.52 -12.13
N GLU A 78 10.23 -15.75 -10.83
CA GLU A 78 9.04 -15.60 -9.97
C GLU A 78 8.55 -14.15 -10.02
N VAL A 79 9.44 -13.18 -9.77
CA VAL A 79 9.12 -11.74 -9.82
C VAL A 79 8.47 -11.36 -11.15
N ARG A 80 9.09 -11.71 -12.29
CA ARG A 80 8.53 -11.34 -13.59
C ARG A 80 7.18 -12.00 -13.87
N THR A 81 7.03 -13.27 -13.50
CA THR A 81 5.75 -14.00 -13.66
C THR A 81 4.63 -13.35 -12.84
N ASN A 82 4.94 -12.99 -11.60
CA ASN A 82 4.00 -12.35 -10.69
C ASN A 82 3.61 -10.95 -11.16
N LEU A 83 4.60 -10.11 -11.50
CA LEU A 83 4.36 -8.76 -12.02
C LEU A 83 3.56 -8.80 -13.33
N ASP A 84 3.78 -9.77 -14.23
CA ASP A 84 2.99 -9.90 -15.46
C ASP A 84 1.50 -10.14 -15.17
N ALA A 85 1.21 -10.85 -14.08
CA ALA A 85 -0.15 -11.14 -13.64
C ALA A 85 -0.79 -9.95 -12.90
N ILE A 86 -0.02 -9.28 -12.03
CA ILE A 86 -0.43 -8.04 -11.34
C ILE A 86 -0.77 -6.94 -12.36
N GLU A 87 0.12 -6.68 -13.31
CA GLU A 87 -0.10 -5.68 -14.34
C GLU A 87 -1.26 -6.07 -15.28
N ARG A 88 -1.55 -7.37 -15.46
CA ARG A 88 -2.73 -7.81 -16.21
C ARG A 88 -4.00 -7.35 -15.51
N LEU A 89 -4.10 -7.53 -14.19
CA LEU A 89 -5.23 -7.03 -13.44
C LEU A 89 -5.32 -5.50 -13.51
N ILE A 90 -4.19 -4.79 -13.38
CA ILE A 90 -4.17 -3.33 -13.54
C ILE A 90 -4.68 -2.92 -14.94
N ARG A 91 -4.30 -3.63 -16.01
CA ARG A 91 -4.80 -3.39 -17.38
C ARG A 91 -6.28 -3.74 -17.56
N GLU A 92 -6.79 -4.76 -16.86
CA GLU A 92 -8.21 -5.11 -16.88
C GLU A 92 -9.07 -4.04 -16.19
N VAL A 93 -8.59 -3.53 -15.04
CA VAL A 93 -9.24 -2.42 -14.34
C VAL A 93 -9.10 -1.11 -15.12
N ASP A 94 -7.93 -0.87 -15.72
CA ASP A 94 -7.55 0.35 -16.44
C ASP A 94 -7.78 1.65 -15.63
N PRO A 95 -7.21 1.78 -14.42
CA PRO A 95 -7.43 2.95 -13.57
C PRO A 95 -6.79 4.22 -14.15
N ASP A 96 -7.44 5.37 -13.96
CA ASP A 96 -6.88 6.69 -14.27
C ASP A 96 -5.93 7.17 -13.16
N VAL A 97 -6.15 6.71 -11.93
CA VAL A 97 -5.28 6.90 -10.76
C VAL A 97 -5.14 5.57 -10.01
N LEU A 98 -3.90 5.15 -9.75
CA LEU A 98 -3.58 3.96 -8.95
C LEU A 98 -2.76 4.37 -7.72
N PHE A 99 -3.27 4.03 -6.54
CA PHE A 99 -2.53 4.05 -5.28
C PHE A 99 -1.96 2.66 -5.04
N ALA A 100 -0.64 2.53 -5.00
CA ALA A 100 0.01 1.25 -4.80
C ALA A 100 0.85 1.25 -3.52
N ASN A 101 0.69 0.20 -2.71
CA ASN A 101 1.51 -0.04 -1.53
C ASN A 101 2.49 -1.19 -1.77
N GLU A 102 3.55 -1.24 -0.97
CA GLU A 102 4.64 -2.23 -1.05
C GLU A 102 5.28 -2.29 -2.43
N ILE A 103 5.60 -1.12 -2.98
CA ILE A 103 6.35 -0.98 -4.22
C ILE A 103 7.84 -1.05 -3.89
N GLU A 104 8.54 -2.00 -4.50
CA GLU A 104 9.99 -2.13 -4.39
C GLU A 104 10.70 -1.62 -5.65
N VAL A 105 11.82 -0.96 -5.43
CA VAL A 105 12.80 -0.59 -6.46
C VAL A 105 14.14 -1.12 -5.99
N ASP A 106 14.90 -1.81 -6.83
CA ASP A 106 16.29 -2.24 -6.51
C ASP A 106 16.43 -3.04 -5.19
N SER A 107 15.38 -3.76 -4.80
CA SER A 107 15.35 -4.59 -3.60
C SER A 107 15.80 -6.02 -3.91
N ARG A 108 16.63 -6.60 -3.04
CA ARG A 108 17.10 -7.99 -3.22
C ARG A 108 15.94 -8.99 -3.14
N ARG A 109 14.94 -8.73 -2.30
CA ARG A 109 13.73 -9.57 -2.14
C ARG A 109 12.97 -9.74 -3.46
N SER A 110 12.81 -8.67 -4.23
CA SER A 110 12.19 -8.66 -5.56
C SER A 110 13.19 -8.69 -6.72
N ALA A 111 14.36 -9.28 -6.50
CA ALA A 111 15.37 -9.50 -7.53
C ALA A 111 15.79 -8.22 -8.30
N TYR A 112 15.84 -7.10 -7.57
CA TYR A 112 16.29 -5.77 -8.02
C TYR A 112 15.47 -5.18 -9.17
N VAL A 113 14.19 -5.54 -9.26
CA VAL A 113 13.27 -4.96 -10.24
C VAL A 113 12.93 -3.52 -9.87
N ASP A 114 12.65 -2.70 -10.87
CA ASP A 114 12.04 -1.37 -10.70
C ASP A 114 10.54 -1.50 -11.01
N MET A 115 9.72 -1.70 -9.96
CA MET A 115 8.28 -1.87 -10.14
C MET A 115 7.60 -0.58 -10.60
N VAL A 116 8.16 0.60 -10.28
CA VAL A 116 7.62 1.88 -10.72
C VAL A 116 7.70 1.97 -12.24
N GLN A 117 8.88 1.70 -12.80
CA GLN A 117 9.06 1.73 -14.24
C GLN A 117 8.31 0.60 -14.96
N ASP A 118 8.28 -0.62 -14.39
CA ASP A 118 7.51 -1.73 -14.95
C ASP A 118 6.01 -1.39 -15.07
N PHE A 119 5.41 -0.78 -14.05
CA PHE A 119 4.00 -0.38 -14.08
C PHE A 119 3.75 0.72 -15.13
N LEU A 120 4.64 1.70 -15.26
CA LEU A 120 4.55 2.73 -16.31
C LEU A 120 4.63 2.12 -17.72
N ASP A 121 5.57 1.22 -17.95
CA ASP A 121 5.81 0.68 -19.29
C ASP A 121 4.78 -0.36 -19.72
N ARG A 122 4.13 -1.03 -18.77
CA ARG A 122 3.27 -2.19 -19.03
C ARG A 122 1.79 -1.96 -18.76
N THR A 123 1.39 -0.78 -18.31
CA THR A 123 -0.04 -0.42 -18.12
C THR A 123 -0.41 0.76 -19.02
N SER A 124 -1.53 1.44 -18.77
CA SER A 124 -1.93 2.69 -19.45
C SER A 124 -1.50 3.94 -18.66
N LEU A 125 -0.91 3.78 -17.49
CA LEU A 125 -0.45 4.85 -16.62
C LEU A 125 0.76 5.56 -17.25
N ASN A 126 0.78 6.88 -17.18
CA ASN A 126 1.74 7.72 -17.89
C ASN A 126 2.76 8.39 -16.96
N TYR A 127 2.37 8.62 -15.71
CA TYR A 127 3.14 9.32 -14.69
C TYR A 127 3.10 8.53 -13.40
N GLY A 128 4.21 8.50 -12.66
CA GLY A 128 4.34 7.83 -11.37
C GLY A 128 5.14 8.69 -10.40
N ALA A 129 4.74 8.72 -9.14
CA ALA A 129 5.52 9.31 -8.05
C ALA A 129 5.75 8.23 -7.00
N TYR A 130 7.01 8.03 -6.62
CA TYR A 130 7.43 7.04 -5.65
C TYR A 130 7.83 7.70 -4.34
N TYR A 131 7.29 7.19 -3.24
CA TYR A 131 7.49 7.72 -1.90
C TYR A 131 8.16 6.62 -1.07
N GLN A 132 9.50 6.66 -1.05
CA GLN A 132 10.33 5.71 -0.32
C GLN A 132 9.99 5.75 1.18
N ALA A 133 9.73 4.57 1.76
CA ALA A 133 9.39 4.38 3.17
C ALA A 133 10.39 3.48 3.90
N TRP A 134 11.23 2.75 3.17
CA TRP A 134 12.29 1.93 3.73
C TRP A 134 13.46 1.89 2.76
N ASN A 135 14.65 2.26 3.21
CA ASN A 135 15.87 2.20 2.41
C ASN A 135 17.03 1.67 3.25
N SER A 136 17.28 0.37 3.10
CA SER A 136 18.34 -0.34 3.77
C SER A 136 19.31 -0.92 2.75
N ARG A 137 20.60 -0.63 2.93
CA ARG A 137 21.68 -1.22 2.11
C ARG A 137 21.82 -2.71 2.39
N TYR A 138 21.51 -3.13 3.60
CA TYR A 138 21.55 -4.53 4.01
C TYR A 138 20.78 -4.78 5.31
N VAL A 139 19.64 -5.46 5.21
CA VAL A 139 18.91 -6.02 6.36
C VAL A 139 19.53 -7.38 6.70
N PRO A 140 20.14 -7.55 7.89
CA PRO A 140 20.85 -8.78 8.26
C PRO A 140 19.91 -9.95 8.60
N SER A 141 18.65 -9.66 8.96
CA SER A 141 17.67 -10.66 9.38
C SER A 141 17.31 -11.60 8.23
N GLU A 142 17.45 -12.91 8.47
CA GLU A 142 17.06 -14.04 7.59
C GLU A 142 17.53 -13.95 6.13
N GLY A 143 18.51 -13.09 5.84
CA GLY A 143 19.01 -12.88 4.50
C GLY A 143 18.18 -11.96 3.62
N VAL A 144 17.29 -11.11 4.18
CA VAL A 144 16.49 -10.11 3.41
C VAL A 144 17.39 -9.28 2.47
N GLY A 145 18.49 -8.74 2.98
CA GLY A 145 19.47 -7.99 2.17
C GLY A 145 19.02 -6.57 1.86
N ARG A 146 19.40 -6.04 0.68
CA ARG A 146 19.05 -4.67 0.28
C ARG A 146 17.54 -4.52 0.12
N ILE A 147 16.98 -3.45 0.66
CA ILE A 147 15.58 -3.08 0.52
C ILE A 147 15.49 -1.59 0.19
N ASP A 148 14.70 -1.27 -0.82
CA ASP A 148 14.17 0.04 -1.12
C ASP A 148 12.68 -0.16 -1.49
N MET A 149 11.82 0.17 -0.52
CA MET A 149 10.39 -0.09 -0.52
C MET A 149 9.60 1.16 -0.13
N GLY A 150 8.42 1.34 -0.69
CA GLY A 150 7.57 2.48 -0.41
C GLY A 150 6.17 2.33 -0.96
N VAL A 151 5.53 3.48 -1.11
CA VAL A 151 4.21 3.61 -1.74
C VAL A 151 4.33 4.43 -3.01
N ALA A 152 3.39 4.29 -3.94
CA ALA A 152 3.41 5.04 -5.19
C ALA A 152 2.02 5.54 -5.59
N ILE A 153 2.00 6.69 -6.25
CA ILE A 153 0.83 7.21 -6.95
C ILE A 153 1.15 7.17 -8.43
N PHE A 154 0.31 6.48 -9.21
CA PHE A 154 0.38 6.49 -10.66
C PHE A 154 -0.84 7.18 -11.24
N SER A 155 -0.68 7.84 -12.39
CA SER A 155 -1.77 8.46 -13.11
C SER A 155 -1.61 8.41 -14.62
N LYS A 156 -2.74 8.34 -15.33
CA LYS A 156 -2.79 8.63 -16.78
C LYS A 156 -2.56 10.11 -17.07
N HIS A 157 -2.81 10.99 -16.11
CA HIS A 157 -2.71 12.45 -16.23
C HIS A 157 -1.45 13.00 -15.55
N PRO A 158 -0.93 14.18 -15.95
CA PRO A 158 0.31 14.71 -15.39
C PRO A 158 0.27 14.88 -13.87
N ILE A 159 1.25 14.28 -13.18
CA ILE A 159 1.58 14.61 -11.79
C ILE A 159 2.47 15.86 -11.82
N THR A 160 2.00 16.94 -11.20
CA THR A 160 2.60 18.28 -11.29
C THR A 160 3.45 18.62 -10.07
N TYR A 161 3.17 17.93 -8.98
CA TYR A 161 3.84 18.06 -7.70
C TYR A 161 3.72 16.72 -6.97
N ALA A 162 4.78 16.30 -6.30
CA ALA A 162 4.79 15.11 -5.48
C ALA A 162 5.65 15.32 -4.23
N GLN A 163 5.12 15.02 -3.05
CA GLN A 163 5.82 15.16 -1.77
C GLN A 163 5.64 13.92 -0.90
N ARG A 164 6.75 13.41 -0.37
CA ARG A 164 6.78 12.45 0.73
C ARG A 164 6.67 13.20 2.05
N ILE A 165 5.79 12.76 2.93
CA ILE A 165 5.64 13.25 4.30
C ILE A 165 5.91 12.07 5.24
N ARG A 166 6.97 12.16 6.04
CA ARG A 166 7.32 11.17 7.08
C ARG A 166 6.23 11.13 8.15
N GLN A 167 5.91 9.95 8.63
CA GLN A 167 5.06 9.77 9.81
C GLN A 167 5.89 9.31 11.01
N GLU A 168 5.27 9.33 12.18
CA GLU A 168 5.92 8.86 13.41
C GLU A 168 6.24 7.38 13.29
N ASP A 169 7.45 7.00 13.67
CA ASP A 169 7.88 5.61 13.76
C ASP A 169 7.36 4.96 15.04
N ARG A 170 7.41 3.63 15.06
CA ARG A 170 7.13 2.84 16.24
C ARG A 170 8.18 3.09 17.34
N GLY A 171 7.74 3.15 18.59
CA GLY A 171 8.62 3.24 19.76
C GLY A 171 8.62 1.99 20.64
N ASP A 172 7.96 0.91 20.21
CA ASP A 172 7.87 -0.37 20.92
C ASP A 172 8.87 -1.44 20.45
N ASP A 173 9.71 -1.12 19.47
CA ASP A 173 10.82 -1.97 19.01
C ASP A 173 12.12 -1.63 19.78
N ASP A 174 13.11 -2.53 19.74
CA ASP A 174 14.43 -2.21 20.30
C ASP A 174 15.30 -1.38 19.33
N PRO A 175 16.24 -0.56 19.83
CA PRO A 175 16.97 0.38 18.99
C PRO A 175 17.80 -0.24 17.85
N LEU A 176 18.16 -1.53 17.94
CA LEU A 176 18.88 -2.21 16.87
C LEU A 176 17.93 -2.64 15.76
N HIS A 177 16.71 -3.09 16.09
CA HIS A 177 15.69 -3.39 15.10
C HIS A 177 15.15 -2.14 14.43
N GLU A 178 14.92 -1.05 15.17
CA GLU A 178 14.47 0.24 14.63
C GLU A 178 15.36 0.71 13.47
N LEU A 179 16.70 0.54 13.57
CA LEU A 179 17.65 0.95 12.54
C LEU A 179 17.41 0.25 11.19
N PHE A 180 16.85 -0.95 11.19
CA PHE A 180 16.60 -1.74 9.98
C PHE A 180 15.13 -1.88 9.65
N TYR A 181 14.23 -1.32 10.46
CA TYR A 181 12.80 -1.43 10.26
C TYR A 181 12.31 -0.41 9.21
N LEU A 182 11.13 -0.64 8.66
CA LEU A 182 10.51 0.29 7.73
C LEU A 182 9.96 1.51 8.47
N HIS A 183 9.97 2.66 7.82
CA HIS A 183 9.23 3.84 8.26
C HIS A 183 7.85 3.87 7.60
N THR A 184 7.00 4.75 8.11
CA THR A 184 5.68 5.01 7.54
C THR A 184 5.65 6.40 6.89
N VAL A 185 5.04 6.52 5.70
CA VAL A 185 4.96 7.79 4.95
C VAL A 185 3.59 8.03 4.34
N ILE A 186 3.24 9.30 4.17
CA ILE A 186 2.14 9.76 3.31
C ILE A 186 2.74 10.22 1.99
N GLY A 187 2.28 9.66 0.88
CA GLY A 187 2.57 10.18 -0.45
C GLY A 187 1.49 11.20 -0.84
N ARG A 188 1.88 12.44 -1.10
CA ARG A 188 1.00 13.50 -1.63
C ARG A 188 1.36 13.79 -3.08
N ALA A 189 0.38 13.88 -3.96
CA ALA A 189 0.54 14.33 -5.34
C ALA A 189 -0.53 15.34 -5.71
N HIS A 190 -0.18 16.26 -6.61
CA HIS A 190 -1.17 17.03 -7.37
C HIS A 190 -1.21 16.50 -8.80
N ILE A 191 -2.42 16.27 -9.31
CA ILE A 191 -2.65 15.73 -10.66
C ILE A 191 -3.44 16.75 -11.47
N ARG A 192 -2.92 17.12 -12.64
CA ARG A 192 -3.60 18.03 -13.57
C ARG A 192 -4.56 17.25 -14.47
N VAL A 193 -5.86 17.52 -14.33
CA VAL A 193 -6.94 16.87 -15.09
C VAL A 193 -7.68 17.95 -15.87
N GLY A 194 -7.38 18.05 -17.17
CA GLY A 194 -7.82 19.19 -17.99
C GLY A 194 -7.28 20.52 -17.48
N ALA A 195 -8.19 21.44 -17.18
CA ALA A 195 -7.86 22.74 -16.60
C ALA A 195 -7.87 22.75 -15.06
N ARG A 196 -8.19 21.60 -14.43
CA ARG A 196 -8.31 21.46 -12.97
C ARG A 196 -7.07 20.79 -12.40
N GLU A 197 -6.86 20.97 -11.10
CA GLU A 197 -5.86 20.26 -10.32
C GLU A 197 -6.58 19.57 -9.14
N ILE A 198 -6.20 18.33 -8.87
CA ILE A 198 -6.73 17.53 -7.77
C ILE A 198 -5.60 17.06 -6.86
N GLY A 199 -5.90 16.87 -5.58
CA GLY A 199 -5.00 16.17 -4.65
C GLY A 199 -5.16 14.66 -4.76
N ALA A 200 -4.06 13.93 -4.62
CA ALA A 200 -4.04 12.48 -4.53
C ALA A 200 -3.12 12.08 -3.36
N PHE A 201 -3.62 11.20 -2.49
CA PHE A 201 -2.90 10.77 -1.29
C PHE A 201 -2.84 9.25 -1.20
N VAL A 202 -1.66 8.71 -0.93
CA VAL A 202 -1.45 7.30 -0.60
C VAL A 202 -0.92 7.16 0.82
N THR A 203 -1.43 6.16 1.55
CA THR A 203 -0.96 5.82 2.90
C THR A 203 -0.68 4.31 3.01
N HIS A 204 0.22 3.95 3.91
CA HIS A 204 0.44 2.56 4.35
C HIS A 204 0.86 2.59 5.82
N VAL A 205 -0.10 2.70 6.73
CA VAL A 205 0.21 2.87 8.17
C VAL A 205 0.67 1.54 8.79
N SER A 206 1.30 1.59 9.97
CA SER A 206 1.86 0.41 10.64
C SER A 206 0.82 -0.70 10.84
N ALA A 207 1.20 -1.93 10.50
CA ALA A 207 0.35 -3.12 10.62
C ALA A 207 0.27 -3.66 12.06
N TYR A 208 1.44 -3.79 12.67
CA TYR A 208 1.67 -4.30 14.01
C TYR A 208 2.16 -3.13 14.86
N ASP A 209 1.42 -2.73 15.89
CA ASP A 209 1.87 -1.74 16.88
C ASP A 209 1.19 -2.02 18.23
N THR A 210 1.91 -1.80 19.32
CA THR A 210 1.40 -1.98 20.68
C THR A 210 1.47 -0.70 21.53
N ASP A 211 2.12 0.34 21.02
CA ASP A 211 2.28 1.66 21.66
C ASP A 211 1.29 2.72 21.15
N GLY A 212 0.41 2.35 20.23
CA GLY A 212 -0.58 3.21 19.60
C GLY A 212 -0.04 4.11 18.49
N THR A 213 1.10 3.75 17.89
CA THR A 213 1.68 4.42 16.72
C THR A 213 0.69 4.52 15.58
N LYS A 214 -0.10 3.47 15.30
CA LYS A 214 -1.06 3.47 14.20
C LYS A 214 -2.10 4.57 14.35
N GLN A 215 -2.61 4.83 15.56
CA GLN A 215 -3.60 5.90 15.76
C GLN A 215 -2.96 7.29 15.64
N ARG A 216 -1.68 7.45 16.02
CA ARG A 216 -0.94 8.70 15.81
C ARG A 216 -0.70 8.95 14.32
N GLN A 217 -0.36 7.91 13.56
CA GLN A 217 -0.21 7.97 12.10
C GLN A 217 -1.54 8.31 11.41
N LEU A 218 -2.64 7.65 11.75
CA LEU A 218 -3.97 7.97 11.21
C LEU A 218 -4.41 9.40 11.54
N LYS A 219 -4.12 9.88 12.75
CA LYS A 219 -4.37 11.27 13.13
C LYS A 219 -3.54 12.25 12.30
N HIS A 220 -2.26 11.96 12.07
CA HIS A 220 -1.40 12.79 11.23
C HIS A 220 -1.90 12.81 9.78
N LEU A 221 -2.31 11.67 9.22
CA LEU A 221 -2.94 11.60 7.90
C LEU A 221 -4.20 12.49 7.86
N ALA A 222 -5.08 12.38 8.85
CA ALA A 222 -6.27 13.22 8.93
C ALA A 222 -5.89 14.71 8.89
N GLN A 223 -4.91 15.16 9.69
CA GLN A 223 -4.41 16.54 9.71
C GLN A 223 -3.91 17.01 8.34
N VAL A 224 -3.08 16.19 7.67
CA VAL A 224 -2.57 16.50 6.32
C VAL A 224 -3.71 16.65 5.32
N LEU A 225 -4.75 15.82 5.41
CA LEU A 225 -5.93 15.91 4.54
C LEU A 225 -6.84 17.11 4.88
N GLU A 226 -6.83 17.62 6.12
CA GLU A 226 -7.58 18.85 6.45
C GLU A 226 -6.93 20.10 5.88
N GLU A 227 -5.60 20.09 5.72
CA GLU A 227 -4.81 21.18 5.18
C GLU A 227 -4.86 21.26 3.64
N GLU A 228 -5.38 20.23 2.96
CA GLU A 228 -5.44 20.18 1.50
C GLU A 228 -6.56 21.08 0.93
N PRO A 229 -6.24 22.15 0.19
CA PRO A 229 -7.25 23.01 -0.43
C PRO A 229 -7.92 22.41 -1.67
N LEU A 230 -7.29 21.44 -2.34
CA LEU A 230 -7.81 20.86 -3.58
C LEU A 230 -8.92 19.83 -3.30
N PRO A 231 -9.85 19.61 -4.24
CA PRO A 231 -10.59 18.35 -4.32
C PRO A 231 -9.60 17.19 -4.37
N PHE A 232 -9.77 16.18 -3.52
CA PHE A 232 -8.83 15.08 -3.43
C PHE A 232 -9.49 13.72 -3.31
N VAL A 233 -8.68 12.72 -3.67
CA VAL A 233 -8.90 11.31 -3.36
C VAL A 233 -7.73 10.79 -2.51
N VAL A 234 -8.04 9.99 -1.50
CA VAL A 234 -7.04 9.27 -0.68
C VAL A 234 -7.32 7.78 -0.73
N GLY A 235 -6.25 7.00 -0.89
CA GLY A 235 -6.30 5.55 -0.92
C GLY A 235 -5.12 4.91 -0.21
N GLY A 236 -5.22 3.63 0.08
CA GLY A 236 -4.11 2.83 0.55
C GLY A 236 -4.56 1.71 1.47
N ASP A 237 -3.55 1.02 2.00
CA ASP A 237 -3.68 0.13 3.13
C ASP A 237 -3.64 0.94 4.44
N PHE A 238 -4.78 1.05 5.11
CA PHE A 238 -4.87 1.75 6.39
C PHE A 238 -4.55 0.82 7.56
N ASN A 239 -4.28 -0.47 7.33
CA ASN A 239 -4.01 -1.46 8.36
C ASN A 239 -4.98 -1.38 9.55
N GLU A 240 -6.22 -0.94 9.29
CA GLU A 240 -7.24 -0.68 10.29
C GLU A 240 -8.63 -0.94 9.71
N LEU A 241 -9.46 -1.52 10.55
CA LEU A 241 -10.78 -2.03 10.18
C LEU A 241 -11.80 -0.89 10.07
N PRO A 242 -12.85 -1.07 9.25
CA PRO A 242 -13.95 -0.13 9.23
C PRO A 242 -14.61 -0.05 10.62
N PRO A 243 -15.10 1.12 11.03
CA PRO A 243 -15.69 1.33 12.35
C PRO A 243 -16.91 0.48 12.73
N THR A 244 -17.47 -0.30 11.79
CA THR A 244 -18.56 -1.27 11.99
C THR A 244 -18.08 -2.72 12.09
N ALA A 245 -16.76 -2.97 12.04
CA ALA A 245 -16.19 -4.31 12.06
C ALA A 245 -16.64 -5.10 13.30
N VAL A 246 -17.12 -6.33 13.07
CA VAL A 246 -17.62 -7.21 14.15
C VAL A 246 -16.51 -8.01 14.84
N LYS A 247 -15.40 -8.25 14.13
CA LYS A 247 -14.24 -8.99 14.61
C LYS A 247 -13.01 -8.11 14.51
N ILE A 248 -12.26 -8.00 15.61
CA ILE A 248 -11.09 -7.10 15.73
C ILE A 248 -9.79 -7.82 16.07
N ALA A 249 -9.79 -9.14 16.24
CA ALA A 249 -8.61 -9.92 16.59
C ALA A 249 -8.80 -11.40 16.26
N SER A 250 -7.71 -12.17 16.32
CA SER A 250 -7.71 -13.63 16.23
C SER A 250 -8.32 -14.14 14.92
N PHE A 251 -7.86 -13.58 13.82
CA PHE A 251 -8.33 -13.96 12.50
C PHE A 251 -7.84 -15.37 12.13
N GLU A 252 -8.61 -16.07 11.30
CA GLU A 252 -8.37 -17.49 11.00
C GLU A 252 -7.19 -17.74 10.06
N ASP A 253 -6.68 -16.67 9.42
CA ASP A 253 -5.54 -16.68 8.51
C ASP A 253 -4.20 -16.45 9.21
N GLU A 254 -4.22 -16.10 10.51
CA GLU A 254 -3.02 -16.02 11.34
C GLU A 254 -2.42 -17.42 11.54
N SER A 255 -1.12 -17.56 11.28
CA SER A 255 -0.43 -18.83 11.51
C SER A 255 -0.44 -19.18 13.00
N PRO A 256 -0.76 -20.44 13.37
CA PRO A 256 -0.68 -20.89 14.76
C PRO A 256 0.69 -20.66 15.41
N ASP A 257 1.76 -20.67 14.62
CA ASP A 257 3.14 -20.53 15.10
C ASP A 257 3.48 -19.10 15.52
N LEU A 258 2.70 -18.11 15.08
CA LEU A 258 2.89 -16.70 15.45
C LEU A 258 2.13 -16.32 16.73
N LYS A 259 1.18 -17.16 17.20
CA LYS A 259 0.36 -16.85 18.37
C LYS A 259 1.20 -16.86 19.64
N GLY A 260 1.08 -15.81 20.45
CA GLY A 260 1.89 -15.60 21.65
C GLY A 260 3.32 -15.16 21.38
N THR A 261 3.66 -14.81 20.13
CA THR A 261 4.96 -14.24 19.75
C THR A 261 4.82 -12.72 19.55
N GLU A 262 5.95 -12.02 19.37
CA GLU A 262 5.97 -10.60 19.01
C GLU A 262 5.36 -10.31 17.61
N PHE A 263 5.17 -11.34 16.79
CA PHE A 263 4.53 -11.27 15.47
C PHE A 263 3.02 -11.57 15.50
N GLU A 264 2.43 -11.80 16.69
CA GLU A 264 0.98 -11.92 16.82
C GLU A 264 0.32 -10.57 16.49
N GLN A 265 -0.70 -10.60 15.63
CA GLN A 265 -1.45 -9.38 15.29
C GLN A 265 -2.17 -8.85 16.54
N PRO A 266 -1.85 -7.62 17.00
CA PRO A 266 -2.58 -7.02 18.11
C PRO A 266 -4.03 -6.72 17.70
N PRO A 267 -4.97 -6.65 18.66
CA PRO A 267 -6.34 -6.25 18.37
C PRO A 267 -6.39 -4.89 17.64
N TYR A 268 -7.17 -4.85 16.57
CA TYR A 268 -7.44 -3.65 15.80
C TYR A 268 -8.25 -2.63 16.62
N THR A 269 -8.18 -1.35 16.20
CA THR A 269 -8.89 -0.23 16.81
C THR A 269 -9.79 0.49 15.81
N PRO A 270 -10.92 -0.11 15.39
CA PRO A 270 -11.74 0.43 14.30
C PRO A 270 -12.22 1.87 14.48
N GLU A 271 -12.32 2.35 15.73
CA GLU A 271 -12.70 3.73 16.05
C GLU A 271 -11.72 4.77 15.49
N ALA A 272 -10.44 4.41 15.30
CA ALA A 272 -9.44 5.30 14.71
C ALA A 272 -9.79 5.70 13.26
N MET A 273 -10.61 4.90 12.57
CA MET A 273 -11.08 5.19 11.21
C MET A 273 -12.32 6.10 11.17
N ARG A 274 -13.02 6.31 12.31
CA ARG A 274 -14.24 7.11 12.39
C ARG A 274 -14.12 8.50 11.74
N PRO A 275 -13.03 9.29 11.97
CA PRO A 275 -12.91 10.62 11.39
C PRO A 275 -12.95 10.62 9.85
N PHE A 276 -12.44 9.58 9.20
CA PHE A 276 -12.44 9.47 7.74
C PHE A 276 -13.84 9.18 7.19
N PHE A 277 -14.57 8.27 7.84
CA PHE A 277 -15.95 7.92 7.45
C PHE A 277 -16.96 9.04 7.74
N ASP A 278 -16.72 9.84 8.78
CA ASP A 278 -17.59 10.97 9.13
C ASP A 278 -17.37 12.18 8.21
N LYS A 279 -16.12 12.43 7.82
CA LYS A 279 -15.73 13.65 7.08
C LYS A 279 -15.72 13.47 5.56
N TYR A 280 -15.44 12.27 5.08
CA TYR A 280 -15.24 12.00 3.65
C TYR A 280 -16.23 10.99 3.10
N ARG A 281 -16.27 10.86 1.76
CA ARG A 281 -17.16 9.91 1.07
C ARG A 281 -16.36 8.63 0.77
N PRO A 282 -16.57 7.53 1.51
CA PRO A 282 -15.88 6.27 1.25
C PRO A 282 -16.40 5.61 -0.04
N ALA A 283 -15.55 4.90 -0.76
CA ALA A 283 -15.96 4.08 -1.90
C ALA A 283 -16.91 2.96 -1.47
N ILE A 284 -16.62 2.35 -0.31
CA ILE A 284 -17.45 1.34 0.34
C ILE A 284 -17.99 1.92 1.66
N THR A 285 -19.29 2.22 1.71
CA THR A 285 -19.91 2.89 2.87
C THR A 285 -20.12 1.95 4.05
N LEU A 286 -20.18 2.48 5.27
CA LEU A 286 -20.53 1.70 6.47
C LEU A 286 -21.90 1.01 6.34
N GLU A 287 -22.85 1.65 5.65
CA GLU A 287 -24.16 1.05 5.35
C GLU A 287 -24.04 -0.19 4.47
N ARG A 288 -23.17 -0.16 3.44
CA ARG A 288 -22.92 -1.33 2.57
C ARG A 288 -22.20 -2.45 3.32
N ILE A 289 -21.19 -2.09 4.12
CA ILE A 289 -20.42 -3.02 4.96
C ILE A 289 -21.35 -3.72 5.96
N GLY A 290 -22.29 -2.97 6.54
CA GLY A 290 -23.24 -3.48 7.51
C GLY A 290 -22.60 -3.85 8.85
N THR A 291 -23.35 -4.58 9.66
CA THR A 291 -23.03 -4.88 11.05
C THR A 291 -22.99 -6.38 11.36
N THR A 292 -22.95 -7.24 10.34
CA THR A 292 -22.80 -8.69 10.50
C THR A 292 -21.58 -9.18 9.71
N GLU A 293 -20.99 -10.29 10.14
CA GLU A 293 -19.84 -10.85 9.41
C GLU A 293 -20.22 -11.24 7.95
N GLU A 294 -21.44 -11.73 7.75
CA GLU A 294 -21.95 -12.08 6.42
C GLU A 294 -22.02 -10.85 5.49
N SER A 295 -22.48 -9.69 5.99
CA SER A 295 -22.53 -8.46 5.19
C SER A 295 -21.14 -7.87 4.93
N GLN A 296 -20.17 -8.14 5.80
CA GLN A 296 -18.81 -7.60 5.70
C GLN A 296 -17.92 -8.41 4.76
N ARG A 297 -18.10 -9.74 4.69
CA ARG A 297 -17.29 -10.65 3.86
C ARG A 297 -17.08 -10.20 2.40
N PRO A 298 -18.09 -9.67 1.67
CA PRO A 298 -17.90 -9.20 0.30
C PRO A 298 -16.96 -7.99 0.13
N PHE A 299 -16.58 -7.33 1.23
CA PHE A 299 -15.75 -6.12 1.28
C PHE A 299 -14.41 -6.33 1.98
N TYR A 300 -14.09 -7.57 2.41
CA TYR A 300 -12.77 -7.88 2.93
C TYR A 300 -11.71 -7.71 1.85
N THR A 301 -10.59 -7.11 2.23
CA THR A 301 -9.49 -6.82 1.33
C THR A 301 -8.26 -7.64 1.67
N HIS A 302 -8.10 -8.18 2.87
CA HIS A 302 -6.83 -8.77 3.27
C HIS A 302 -6.96 -10.17 3.86
N SER A 303 -5.97 -11.02 3.57
CA SER A 303 -5.68 -12.26 4.30
C SER A 303 -4.23 -12.68 4.12
N ILE A 304 -3.55 -13.08 5.19
CA ILE A 304 -2.18 -13.63 5.12
C ILE A 304 -2.22 -15.01 4.45
N ARG A 305 -3.09 -15.89 4.95
CA ARG A 305 -3.31 -17.23 4.39
C ARG A 305 -3.87 -17.13 2.98
N GLY A 306 -3.08 -17.58 2.02
CA GLY A 306 -3.46 -17.64 0.61
C GLY A 306 -4.28 -18.88 0.21
N PRO A 307 -4.74 -18.94 -1.05
CA PRO A 307 -5.53 -20.04 -1.59
C PRO A 307 -4.79 -21.40 -1.60
N ASN A 308 -3.45 -21.41 -1.62
CA ASN A 308 -2.64 -22.63 -1.46
C ASN A 308 -2.96 -23.40 -0.15
N HIS A 309 -3.41 -22.67 0.87
CA HIS A 309 -3.78 -23.20 2.19
C HIS A 309 -5.29 -23.13 2.44
N GLY A 310 -6.10 -23.01 1.38
CA GLY A 310 -7.56 -22.84 1.48
C GLY A 310 -7.98 -21.50 2.09
N GLY A 311 -7.09 -20.50 2.11
CA GLY A 311 -7.39 -19.15 2.59
C GLY A 311 -8.21 -18.32 1.60
N PHE A 312 -9.03 -17.44 2.19
CA PHE A 312 -9.76 -16.39 1.49
C PHE A 312 -9.76 -15.14 2.38
N TRP A 313 -10.18 -14.00 1.84
CA TRP A 313 -10.17 -12.70 2.52
C TRP A 313 -10.86 -12.77 3.90
N THR A 314 -10.24 -12.19 4.93
CA THR A 314 -10.71 -12.29 6.33
C THR A 314 -11.05 -10.95 6.98
N ARG A 315 -10.54 -9.84 6.44
CA ARG A 315 -10.74 -8.48 6.99
C ARG A 315 -10.61 -7.40 5.92
N GLN A 316 -11.14 -6.20 6.19
CA GLN A 316 -11.00 -5.03 5.31
C GLN A 316 -9.98 -4.05 5.91
N LEU A 317 -8.87 -3.81 5.20
CA LEU A 317 -7.79 -2.91 5.61
C LEU A 317 -7.55 -1.79 4.58
N ASP A 318 -7.94 -2.02 3.32
CA ASP A 318 -7.75 -1.06 2.23
C ASP A 318 -9.00 -0.20 2.06
N HIS A 319 -8.80 1.11 1.89
CA HIS A 319 -9.91 2.06 1.78
C HIS A 319 -9.65 3.13 0.72
N LEU A 320 -10.73 3.67 0.16
CA LEU A 320 -10.74 4.82 -0.74
C LEU A 320 -11.73 5.86 -0.24
N PHE A 321 -11.32 7.13 -0.18
CA PHE A 321 -12.18 8.24 0.20
C PHE A 321 -11.99 9.44 -0.73
N VAL A 322 -13.06 10.22 -0.92
CA VAL A 322 -13.01 11.53 -1.60
C VAL A 322 -13.61 12.63 -0.73
N ASN A 323 -13.02 13.83 -0.74
CA ASN A 323 -13.54 14.97 0.02
C ASN A 323 -14.63 15.75 -0.73
N ALA A 324 -14.66 15.67 -2.06
CA ALA A 324 -15.55 16.43 -2.93
C ALA A 324 -16.00 15.57 -4.12
N GLY A 325 -17.10 15.96 -4.77
CA GLY A 325 -17.74 15.13 -5.79
C GLY A 325 -18.43 13.90 -5.19
N SER A 326 -18.53 12.82 -5.97
CA SER A 326 -19.21 11.58 -5.59
C SER A 326 -18.56 10.35 -6.23
N TRP A 327 -18.85 9.16 -5.71
CA TRP A 327 -18.58 7.92 -6.43
C TRP A 327 -19.75 7.64 -7.37
N ALA A 328 -19.46 7.34 -8.64
CA ALA A 328 -20.49 7.03 -9.62
C ALA A 328 -21.30 5.80 -9.16
N PRO A 329 -22.63 5.82 -9.25
CA PRO A 329 -23.47 4.71 -8.78
C PRO A 329 -23.06 3.36 -9.39
N GLY A 330 -22.88 2.35 -8.54
CA GLY A 330 -22.50 0.99 -8.95
C GLY A 330 -21.06 0.84 -9.46
N SER A 331 -20.21 1.86 -9.32
CA SER A 331 -18.81 1.79 -9.78
C SER A 331 -17.82 1.30 -8.72
N THR A 332 -18.23 1.20 -7.45
CA THR A 332 -17.34 0.86 -6.34
C THR A 332 -17.49 -0.57 -5.86
N ASP A 333 -16.38 -1.28 -5.78
CA ASP A 333 -16.34 -2.69 -5.37
C ASP A 333 -14.97 -3.04 -4.78
N VAL A 334 -14.91 -4.19 -4.09
CA VAL A 334 -13.67 -4.87 -3.74
C VAL A 334 -13.51 -6.06 -4.68
N LEU A 335 -12.42 -6.07 -5.44
CA LEU A 335 -12.15 -7.07 -6.46
C LEU A 335 -11.61 -8.34 -5.78
N GLN A 336 -12.51 -9.16 -5.23
CA GLN A 336 -12.14 -10.37 -4.49
C GLN A 336 -11.98 -11.63 -5.34
N SER A 337 -12.55 -11.63 -6.55
CA SER A 337 -12.64 -12.81 -7.42
C SER A 337 -12.91 -12.41 -8.88
N PRO A 338 -12.69 -13.31 -9.86
CA PRO A 338 -13.06 -13.09 -11.25
C PRO A 338 -14.55 -12.73 -11.41
N GLY A 339 -14.87 -11.95 -12.44
CA GLY A 339 -16.22 -11.48 -12.76
C GLY A 339 -16.65 -10.19 -12.06
N ARG A 340 -16.02 -9.83 -10.93
CA ARG A 340 -16.26 -8.55 -10.23
C ARG A 340 -15.88 -7.38 -11.14
N LEU A 341 -16.84 -6.55 -11.50
CA LEU A 341 -16.67 -5.46 -12.48
C LEU A 341 -16.03 -5.90 -13.82
N GLY A 342 -16.25 -7.16 -14.22
CA GLY A 342 -15.81 -7.69 -15.51
C GLY A 342 -14.35 -8.13 -15.59
N ILE A 343 -13.60 -8.15 -14.49
CA ILE A 343 -12.24 -8.69 -14.48
C ILE A 343 -12.23 -10.20 -14.76
N THR A 344 -11.17 -10.69 -15.39
CA THR A 344 -10.91 -12.12 -15.62
C THR A 344 -9.80 -12.66 -14.75
N SER A 345 -8.88 -11.80 -14.33
CA SER A 345 -7.84 -12.12 -13.36
C SER A 345 -8.47 -12.46 -11.99
N ASP A 346 -7.83 -13.33 -11.22
CA ASP A 346 -8.26 -13.72 -9.88
C ASP A 346 -7.38 -13.02 -8.83
N PRO A 347 -7.85 -11.93 -8.19
CA PRO A 347 -7.05 -11.16 -7.27
C PRO A 347 -6.59 -11.95 -6.05
N ASN A 348 -7.29 -13.03 -5.68
CA ASN A 348 -6.90 -13.89 -4.56
C ASN A 348 -5.58 -14.63 -4.80
N TRP A 349 -5.10 -14.68 -6.03
CA TRP A 349 -3.79 -15.23 -6.38
C TRP A 349 -2.71 -14.17 -6.57
N LEU A 350 -3.05 -12.88 -6.55
CA LEU A 350 -2.17 -11.81 -7.04
C LEU A 350 -1.59 -10.92 -5.94
N SER A 351 -2.15 -10.99 -4.73
CA SER A 351 -1.65 -10.31 -3.53
C SER A 351 -2.36 -10.89 -2.30
N ASP A 352 -1.84 -10.63 -1.12
CA ASP A 352 -2.57 -10.76 0.15
C ASP A 352 -3.56 -9.63 0.41
N HIS A 353 -3.61 -8.64 -0.49
CA HIS A 353 -4.66 -7.63 -0.57
C HIS A 353 -5.50 -7.74 -1.86
N ALA A 354 -6.79 -7.49 -1.75
CA ALA A 354 -7.75 -7.37 -2.84
C ALA A 354 -7.89 -5.88 -3.19
N PRO A 355 -7.85 -5.50 -4.48
CA PRO A 355 -7.98 -4.10 -4.86
C PRO A 355 -9.35 -3.52 -4.51
N VAL A 356 -9.36 -2.28 -4.04
CA VAL A 356 -10.59 -1.47 -3.93
C VAL A 356 -10.63 -0.49 -5.08
N VAL A 357 -11.77 -0.42 -5.76
CA VAL A 357 -11.95 0.42 -6.94
C VAL A 357 -13.19 1.30 -6.85
N GLY A 358 -13.19 2.38 -7.60
CA GLY A 358 -14.32 3.29 -7.73
C GLY A 358 -14.16 4.27 -8.88
N THR A 359 -15.26 4.71 -9.48
CA THR A 359 -15.22 5.83 -10.44
C THR A 359 -15.59 7.12 -9.72
N TRP A 360 -14.61 7.98 -9.47
CA TRP A 360 -14.79 9.28 -8.85
C TRP A 360 -15.35 10.28 -9.87
N GLU A 361 -16.53 10.81 -9.60
CA GLU A 361 -17.12 11.96 -10.31
C GLU A 361 -16.55 13.23 -9.69
N LEU A 362 -15.74 13.94 -10.48
CA LEU A 362 -15.10 15.17 -10.06
C LEU A 362 -16.15 16.24 -9.76
N PRO A 363 -15.95 17.09 -8.74
CA PRO A 363 -16.83 18.24 -8.51
C PRO A 363 -16.84 19.18 -9.73
N GLU A 364 -17.96 19.90 -9.89
CA GLU A 364 -18.17 20.84 -11.00
C GLU A 364 -17.20 22.02 -11.00
#